data_AF-A0A522C1B7-F1
#
_entry.id   AF-A0A522C1B7-F1
#
_cell.length_a   1.000
_cell.length_b   1.000
_cell.length_c   1.000
_cell.angle_alpha   90.00
_cell.angle_beta   90.00
_cell.angle_gamma   90.00
#
_symmetry.space_group_name_H-M   'P 1'
#
loop_
_entity.id
_entity.type
_entity.pdbx_description
1 polymer ?
#
loop_
_entity_poly.entity_id
_entity_poly.type
_entity_poly.pdbx_seq_one_letter_code
_entity_poly.pdbx_strand_id
1 'polypeptide(L)' 'MFKAVLLEKNDAGFHAGVSQIDESRLPEGDVLVAVEYSTLNYKDALAITNTGPVVRNWPMVPGIDGAG' A
#
# COMPACT_ATOMS: atom_id res chain seq x y z
N MET A 1 3.66 -4.39 -14.80
CA MET A 1 2.74 -4.87 -13.73
C MET A 1 3.49 -5.69 -12.68
N PHE A 2 3.17 -5.47 -11.41
CA PHE A 2 3.74 -6.17 -10.25
C PHE A 2 2.68 -6.35 -9.15
N LYS A 3 2.95 -7.21 -8.15
CA LYS A 3 2.03 -7.44 -7.03
C LYS A 3 2.28 -6.44 -5.91
N ALA A 4 1.20 -5.92 -5.32
CA ALA A 4 1.25 -5.10 -4.12
C ALA A 4 0.05 -5.40 -3.21
N VAL A 5 0.18 -5.12 -1.92
CA VAL A 5 -0.99 -4.99 -1.05
C VAL A 5 -1.67 -3.67 -1.39
N LEU A 6 -2.94 -3.70 -1.79
CA LEU A 6 -3.72 -2.54 -2.15
C LEU A 6 -4.86 -2.36 -1.15
N LEU A 7 -4.92 -1.16 -0.57
CA LEU A 7 -6.00 -0.72 0.29
C LEU A 7 -6.94 0.16 -0.54
N GLU A 8 -8.21 -0.21 -0.59
CA GLU A 8 -9.25 0.50 -1.33
C GLU A 8 -10.41 0.84 -0.39
N LYS A 9 -10.98 2.02 -0.59
CA LYS A 9 -12.19 2.46 0.13
C LYS A 9 -13.10 3.19 -0.84
N ASN A 10 -14.30 2.67 -1.02
CA ASN A 10 -15.34 3.23 -1.87
C ASN A 10 -16.72 3.02 -1.22
N ASP A 11 -17.79 3.28 -1.97
CA ASP A 11 -19.17 3.14 -1.48
C ASP A 11 -19.53 1.69 -1.07
N ALA A 12 -18.82 0.69 -1.61
CA ALA A 12 -18.97 -0.71 -1.21
C ALA A 12 -18.21 -1.07 0.07
N GLY A 13 -17.42 -0.14 0.62
CA GLY A 13 -16.70 -0.30 1.87
C GLY A 13 -15.18 -0.34 1.70
N PHE A 14 -14.52 -0.94 2.69
CA PHE A 14 -13.06 -1.07 2.74
C PHE A 14 -12.63 -2.46 2.28
N HIS A 15 -11.59 -2.52 1.44
CA HIS A 15 -10.95 -3.74 1.00
C HIS A 15 -9.43 -3.64 1.14
N ALA A 16 -8.81 -4.72 1.62
CA ALA A 16 -7.37 -4.89 1.68
C ALA A 16 -7.02 -6.25 1.07
N GLY A 17 -6.16 -6.26 0.05
CA GLY A 17 -5.82 -7.49 -0.65
C GLY A 17 -4.58 -7.35 -1.51
N VAL A 18 -4.05 -8.48 -1.99
CA VAL A 18 -2.97 -8.48 -2.97
C VAL A 18 -3.56 -8.27 -4.36
N SER A 19 -3.07 -7.26 -5.06
CA SER A 19 -3.52 -6.87 -6.39
C SER A 19 -2.34 -6.74 -7.35
N GLN A 20 -2.59 -6.99 -8.64
CA GLN A 20 -1.67 -6.61 -9.72
C GLN A 20 -1.84 -5.12 -10.00
N ILE A 21 -0.75 -4.36 -9.95
CA ILE A 21 -0.73 -2.93 -10.25
C ILE A 21 0.31 -2.63 -11.33
N ASP A 22 0.04 -1.60 -12.11
CA ASP A 22 0.96 -1.10 -13.12
C ASP A 22 1.86 0.02 -12.55
N GLU A 23 3.07 0.16 -13.09
CA GLU A 23 4.02 1.21 -12.65
C GLU A 23 3.44 2.62 -12.86
N SER A 24 2.56 2.82 -13.85
CA SER A 24 1.84 4.09 -14.05
C SER A 24 0.91 4.49 -12.89
N ARG A 25 0.65 3.59 -11.93
CA ARG A 25 -0.09 3.91 -10.69
C ARG A 25 0.80 4.33 -9.53
N LEU A 26 2.12 4.25 -9.68
CA LEU A 26 3.04 4.75 -8.66
C LEU A 26 2.98 6.28 -8.61
N PRO A 27 3.16 6.88 -7.42
CA PRO A 27 3.31 8.33 -7.32
C PRO A 27 4.58 8.80 -8.07
N GLU A 28 4.60 10.08 -8.45
CA GLU A 28 5.80 10.68 -9.00
C GLU A 28 6.97 10.62 -8.00
N GLY A 29 8.17 10.37 -8.52
CA GLY A 29 9.41 10.33 -7.73
C GLY A 29 10.65 10.22 -8.62
N ASP A 30 11.80 10.56 -8.06
CA ASP A 30 13.08 10.59 -8.79
C ASP A 30 13.81 9.23 -8.82
N VAL A 31 13.38 8.30 -7.97
CA VAL A 31 14.02 6.98 -7.79
C VAL A 31 12.96 5.90 -7.80
N LEU A 32 13.14 4.91 -8.69
CA LEU A 32 12.34 3.69 -8.72
C LEU A 32 13.12 2.57 -8.03
N VAL A 33 12.52 1.93 -7.03
CA VAL A 33 13.14 0.87 -6.23
C VAL A 33 12.43 -0.46 -6.48
N ALA A 34 13.19 -1.50 -6.78
CA ALA A 34 12.71 -2.87 -6.86
C ALA A 34 12.77 -3.50 -5.46
N VAL A 35 11.71 -3.32 -4.67
CA VAL A 35 11.67 -3.77 -3.27
C VAL A 35 11.80 -5.30 -3.16
N GLU A 36 12.80 -5.78 -2.43
CA GLU A 36 13.00 -7.21 -2.11
C GLU A 36 12.38 -7.59 -0.77
N TYR A 37 12.47 -6.71 0.22
CA TYR A 37 11.99 -6.94 1.59
C TYR A 37 11.22 -5.75 2.14
N SER A 38 10.28 -6.05 3.03
CA SER A 38 9.57 -5.11 3.90
C SER A 38 9.32 -5.79 5.25
N THR A 39 8.59 -5.13 6.14
CA THR A 39 8.23 -5.65 7.46
C THR A 39 6.79 -5.31 7.80
N LEU A 40 6.29 -5.81 8.93
CA LEU A 40 4.95 -5.51 9.44
C LEU A 40 5.07 -4.84 10.81
N ASN A 41 4.83 -3.53 10.84
CA ASN A 41 4.75 -2.77 12.07
C ASN A 41 3.30 -2.67 12.56
N TYR A 42 3.12 -2.28 13.83
CA TYR A 42 1.79 -1.99 14.39
C TYR A 42 1.04 -0.93 13.55
N LYS A 43 1.75 0.10 13.06
CA LYS A 43 1.17 1.14 12.20
C LYS A 43 0.70 0.60 10.85
N ASP A 44 1.40 -0.37 10.28
CA ASP A 44 0.98 -1.04 9.05
C ASP A 44 -0.28 -1.86 9.30
N ALA A 45 -0.37 -2.58 10.43
CA ALA A 45 -1.57 -3.30 10.82
C ALA A 45 -2.79 -2.36 10.99
N LEU A 46 -2.60 -1.18 11.59
CA LEU A 46 -3.66 -0.17 11.70
C LEU A 46 -4.17 0.31 10.32
N ALA A 47 -3.25 0.45 9.34
CA ALA A 47 -3.62 0.82 7.97
C ALA A 47 -4.34 -0.32 7.25
N ILE A 48 -3.78 -1.53 7.28
CA ILE A 48 -4.29 -2.73 6.59
C ILE A 48 -5.65 -3.17 7.14
N THR A 49 -5.91 -2.96 8.43
CA THR A 49 -7.21 -3.29 9.05
C THR A 49 -8.18 -2.12 9.07
N ASN A 50 -7.76 -0.93 8.62
CA ASN A 50 -8.55 0.31 8.66
C ASN A 50 -9.14 0.60 10.07
N THR A 51 -8.35 0.33 11.11
CA THR A 51 -8.73 0.55 12.52
C THR A 51 -8.09 1.81 13.14
N GLY A 52 -7.21 2.50 12.41
CA GLY A 52 -6.59 3.75 12.85
C GLY A 52 -6.50 4.80 11.74
N PRO A 53 -6.31 6.10 12.09
CA PRO A 53 -6.29 7.21 11.13
C PRO A 53 -4.95 7.32 10.38
N VAL A 54 -4.46 6.22 9.80
CA VAL A 54 -3.18 6.15 9.09
C VAL A 54 -3.34 6.56 7.62
N VAL A 55 -4.33 6.00 6.93
CA VAL A 55 -4.57 6.24 5.50
C VAL A 55 -5.37 7.53 5.30
N ARG A 56 -4.88 8.41 4.42
CA ARG A 56 -5.54 9.69 4.10
C ARG A 56 -6.01 9.80 2.66
N ASN A 57 -5.36 9.08 1.74
CA ASN A 57 -5.68 9.05 0.32
C ASN A 57 -5.93 7.61 -0.11
N TRP A 58 -6.92 7.42 -0.99
CA TRP A 58 -7.30 6.12 -1.52
C TRP A 58 -7.19 6.13 -3.04
N PRO A 59 -6.76 5.04 -3.69
CA PRO A 59 -6.22 3.82 -3.08
C PRO A 59 -4.81 4.03 -2.48
N MET A 60 -4.35 3.10 -1.63
CA MET A 60 -3.02 3.17 -1.00
C MET A 60 -2.31 1.80 -0.99
N VAL A 61 -1.01 1.81 -1.30
CA VAL A 61 -0.10 0.69 -0.99
C VAL A 61 0.50 0.93 0.40
N PRO A 62 0.27 0.06 1.40
CA PRO A 62 0.79 0.23 2.75
C PRO A 62 2.22 -0.33 2.89
N GLY A 63 2.86 -0.02 4.01
CA GLY A 63 4.24 -0.40 4.32
C GLY A 63 5.09 0.84 4.55
N ILE A 64 5.51 1.06 5.80
CA ILE A 64 6.40 2.18 6.13
C ILE A 64 7.88 1.90 5.86
N ASP A 65 8.24 0.64 5.64
CA ASP A 65 9.62 0.18 5.42
C ASP A 65 9.75 -0.59 4.10
N GLY A 66 10.90 -0.48 3.44
CA GLY A 66 11.25 -1.26 2.25
C GLY A 66 12.77 -1.27 2.03
N ALA A 67 13.30 -2.38 1.51
CA ALA A 67 14.71 -2.53 1.15
C ALA A 67 14.86 -3.35 -0.15
N GLY A 68 15.79 -2.93 -1.00
CA GLY A 68 16.09 -3.49 -2.33
C GLY A 68 16.94 -2.53 -3.15
#